data_AF-Q9GM27-F1
#
_entry.id   AF-Q9GM27-F1
#
_cell.length_a   1.000
_cell.length_b   1.000
_cell.length_c   1.000
_cell.angle_alpha   90.00
_cell.angle_beta   90.00
_cell.angle_gamma   90.00
#
_symmetry.space_group_name_H-M   'P 1'
#
loop_
_entity.id
_entity.type
_entity.pdbx_description
1 polymer ?
#
loop_
_entity_poly.entity_id
_entity_poly.type
_entity_poly.pdbx_seq_one_letter_code
_entity_poly.pdbx_strand_id
1 'polypeptide(L)'
;MEPLLPTDWPFLPLIHLYHRASDTPSGLSPMDTVGTAMRVLQWVLVLESWRPQALWAVPPAARLARLMCVFLVDSELFRESRVQHLVAALLAQLCQPQILPNLNLDCPLPGLTSFPDLYANFLDHFEAVSFGDHLFGALVLLPLQRRFSVTLRLALFGEHVGALRALSLPLTQLPVSLECYTVPPEDNLALLQLYFRTLVTGALRPHWCPVLYAVAVAHVNSFIFSQDPQSSDEVKAARRSMLQKTWLLADEGLRQHLLHYKLPNSTLPEGFELYSQLPPLRQHYLQRLTSTVLQNGVSET
;
A
#
# COMPACT_ATOMS: atom_id res chain seq x y z
N MET A 1 -9.62 -0.20 -39.77
CA MET A 1 -8.15 -0.28 -39.83
C MET A 1 -7.67 -0.61 -38.44
N GLU A 2 -7.00 -1.75 -38.29
CA GLU A 2 -6.33 -2.11 -37.03
C GLU A 2 -5.03 -1.28 -36.93
N PRO A 3 -4.72 -0.68 -35.77
CA PRO A 3 -3.54 0.17 -35.64
C PRO A 3 -2.26 -0.66 -35.81
N LEU A 4 -1.26 -0.09 -36.50
CA LEU A 4 0.04 -0.75 -36.74
C LEU A 4 0.84 -1.03 -35.45
N LEU A 5 0.54 -0.28 -34.38
CA LEU A 5 1.18 -0.41 -33.07
C LEU A 5 0.10 -0.42 -31.97
N PRO A 6 0.33 -1.13 -30.86
CA PRO A 6 -0.59 -1.14 -29.74
C PRO A 6 -0.66 0.24 -29.08
N THR A 7 -1.73 0.49 -28.34
CA THR A 7 -2.01 1.78 -27.72
C THR A 7 -0.89 2.26 -26.79
N ASP A 8 -0.21 1.34 -26.12
CA ASP A 8 0.90 1.56 -25.19
C ASP A 8 2.28 1.36 -25.84
N TRP A 9 2.37 1.55 -27.16
CA TRP A 9 3.62 1.41 -27.92
C TRP A 9 4.85 2.10 -27.32
N PRO A 10 4.77 3.28 -26.64
CA PRO A 10 5.95 3.93 -26.08
C PRO A 10 6.64 3.08 -25.02
N PHE A 11 5.90 2.16 -24.39
CA PHE A 11 6.40 1.28 -23.34
C PHE A 11 6.80 -0.10 -23.84
N LEU A 12 6.56 -0.44 -25.11
CA LEU A 12 6.84 -1.78 -25.65
C LEU A 12 8.24 -2.29 -25.32
N PRO A 13 9.33 -1.50 -25.44
CA PRO A 13 10.64 -2.05 -25.14
C PRO A 13 10.80 -2.44 -23.66
N LEU A 14 10.14 -1.75 -22.72
CA LEU A 14 10.12 -2.14 -21.30
C LEU A 14 9.37 -3.48 -21.09
N ILE A 15 8.28 -3.68 -21.82
CA ILE A 15 7.51 -4.94 -21.77
C ILE A 15 8.36 -6.10 -22.29
N HIS A 16 9.09 -5.90 -23.39
CA HIS A 16 9.99 -6.92 -23.93
C HIS A 16 11.14 -7.23 -22.96
N LEU A 17 11.71 -6.22 -22.30
CA LEU A 17 12.72 -6.44 -21.26
C LEU A 17 12.17 -7.27 -20.10
N TYR A 18 10.96 -6.96 -19.63
CA TYR A 18 10.27 -7.70 -18.58
C TYR A 18 9.99 -9.16 -18.96
N HIS A 19 9.38 -9.43 -20.12
CA HIS A 19 9.12 -10.81 -20.56
C HIS A 19 10.40 -11.61 -20.73
N ARG A 20 11.45 -11.02 -21.29
CA ARG A 20 12.74 -11.70 -21.45
C ARG A 20 13.34 -12.10 -20.10
N ALA A 21 13.20 -11.25 -19.08
CA ALA A 21 13.64 -11.55 -17.73
C ALA A 21 12.82 -12.69 -17.09
N SER A 22 11.51 -12.75 -17.37
CA SER A 22 10.64 -13.85 -16.93
C SER A 22 10.95 -15.18 -17.62
N ASP A 23 11.23 -15.17 -18.93
CA ASP A 23 11.38 -16.37 -19.75
C ASP A 23 12.81 -16.96 -19.72
N THR A 24 13.82 -16.14 -19.44
CA THR A 24 15.24 -16.55 -19.50
C THR A 24 16.04 -16.01 -18.30
N PRO A 25 16.04 -16.71 -17.15
CA PRO A 25 16.80 -16.30 -15.97
C PRO A 25 18.32 -16.43 -16.14
N SER A 26 18.79 -17.16 -17.16
CA SER A 26 20.22 -17.47 -17.35
C SER A 26 20.68 -17.22 -18.78
N GLY A 27 21.42 -16.12 -18.96
CA GLY A 27 22.54 -16.02 -19.90
C GLY A 27 22.23 -16.00 -21.40
N LEU A 28 21.83 -14.86 -21.96
CA LEU A 28 22.16 -14.46 -23.33
C LEU A 28 22.39 -12.94 -23.39
N SER A 29 23.50 -12.55 -24.03
CA SER A 29 24.08 -11.21 -24.30
C SER A 29 23.46 -9.98 -23.60
N PRO A 30 24.26 -9.16 -22.88
CA PRO A 30 23.82 -7.86 -22.38
C PRO A 30 23.60 -6.90 -23.55
N MET A 31 22.46 -7.04 -24.22
CA MET A 31 21.83 -5.91 -24.86
C MET A 31 21.70 -4.83 -23.80
N ASP A 32 21.96 -3.57 -24.16
CA ASP A 32 21.97 -2.41 -23.27
C ASP A 32 20.61 -2.22 -22.55
N THR A 33 20.32 -3.05 -21.54
CA THR A 33 19.07 -3.10 -20.77
C THR A 33 18.88 -1.77 -20.07
N VAL A 34 19.93 -1.30 -19.38
CA VAL A 34 19.96 -0.01 -18.70
C VAL A 34 19.70 1.12 -19.69
N GLY A 35 20.44 1.21 -20.78
CA GLY A 35 20.24 2.29 -21.74
C GLY A 35 18.91 2.18 -22.49
N THR A 36 18.38 0.98 -22.73
CA THR A 36 17.04 0.81 -23.32
C THR A 36 15.96 1.29 -22.37
N ALA A 37 16.00 0.87 -21.10
CA ALA A 37 15.08 1.35 -20.07
C ALA A 37 15.18 2.87 -19.92
N MET A 38 16.40 3.42 -19.83
CA MET A 38 16.62 4.87 -19.76
C MET A 38 16.02 5.61 -20.96
N ARG A 39 16.28 5.17 -22.19
CA ARG A 39 15.75 5.82 -23.41
C ARG A 39 14.23 5.79 -23.42
N VAL A 40 13.61 4.67 -23.04
CA VAL A 40 12.14 4.59 -22.94
C VAL A 40 11.61 5.53 -21.87
N LEU A 41 12.16 5.49 -20.65
CA LEU A 41 11.70 6.34 -19.55
C LEU A 41 11.89 7.83 -19.86
N GLN A 42 13.00 8.22 -20.47
CA GLN A 42 13.23 9.58 -20.96
C GLN A 42 12.20 9.98 -22.01
N TRP A 43 11.95 9.11 -22.98
CA TRP A 43 10.98 9.37 -24.05
C TRP A 43 9.57 9.51 -23.51
N VAL A 44 9.14 8.60 -22.63
CA VAL A 44 7.83 8.68 -21.95
C VAL A 44 7.73 9.97 -21.14
N LEU A 45 8.77 10.36 -20.40
CA LEU A 45 8.75 11.58 -19.61
C LEU A 45 8.60 12.83 -20.49
N VAL A 46 9.29 12.87 -21.64
CA VAL A 46 9.13 13.94 -22.64
C VAL A 46 7.71 13.94 -23.19
N LEU A 47 7.14 12.78 -23.55
CA LEU A 47 5.77 12.68 -24.05
C LEU A 47 4.74 13.15 -23.02
N GLU A 48 4.83 12.70 -21.76
CA GLU A 48 3.90 13.14 -20.70
C GLU A 48 3.99 14.64 -20.44
N SER A 49 5.20 15.18 -20.47
CA SER A 49 5.45 16.58 -20.11
C SER A 49 5.14 17.55 -21.28
N TRP A 50 5.42 17.17 -22.53
CA TRP A 50 5.40 18.09 -23.69
C TRP A 50 4.29 17.74 -24.70
N ARG A 51 3.82 16.49 -24.73
CA ARG A 51 2.83 15.98 -25.70
C ARG A 51 1.84 15.00 -25.04
N PRO A 52 1.14 15.38 -23.96
CA PRO A 52 0.28 14.45 -23.20
C PRO A 52 -0.82 13.81 -24.07
N GLN A 53 -1.24 14.47 -25.15
CA GLN A 53 -2.22 13.95 -26.10
C GLN A 53 -1.73 12.66 -26.79
N ALA A 54 -0.42 12.47 -26.95
CA ALA A 54 0.16 11.25 -27.52
C ALA A 54 -0.03 10.03 -26.62
N LEU A 55 -0.25 10.24 -25.31
CA LEU A 55 -0.45 9.20 -24.31
C LEU A 55 -1.89 9.13 -23.80
N TRP A 56 -2.81 9.90 -24.39
CA TRP A 56 -4.19 9.99 -23.89
C TRP A 56 -4.90 8.64 -23.83
N ALA A 57 -4.58 7.76 -24.78
CA ALA A 57 -5.16 6.44 -24.90
C ALA A 57 -4.49 5.40 -23.99
N VAL A 58 -3.36 5.73 -23.35
CA VAL A 58 -2.66 4.86 -22.41
C VAL A 58 -3.24 5.06 -21.01
N PRO A 59 -3.93 4.07 -20.44
CA PRO A 59 -4.51 4.21 -19.10
C PRO A 59 -3.43 4.49 -18.05
N PRO A 60 -3.72 5.29 -17.00
CA PRO A 60 -2.76 5.52 -15.92
C PRO A 60 -2.29 4.23 -15.24
N ALA A 61 -3.15 3.20 -15.17
CA ALA A 61 -2.77 1.91 -14.60
C ALA A 61 -1.76 1.15 -15.47
N ALA A 62 -1.87 1.25 -16.79
CA ALA A 62 -0.85 0.73 -17.69
C ALA A 62 0.49 1.41 -17.42
N ARG A 63 0.51 2.74 -17.33
CA ARG A 63 1.74 3.49 -17.00
C ARG A 63 2.36 3.06 -15.68
N LEU A 64 1.56 2.95 -14.61
CA LEU A 64 2.02 2.43 -13.31
C LEU A 64 2.61 1.02 -13.45
N ALA A 65 1.90 0.11 -14.12
CA ALA A 65 2.36 -1.24 -14.34
C ALA A 65 3.70 -1.28 -15.09
N ARG A 66 3.92 -0.39 -16.06
CA ARG A 66 5.21 -0.29 -16.77
C ARG A 66 6.33 0.21 -15.88
N LEU A 67 6.06 1.15 -14.98
CA LEU A 67 7.05 1.56 -13.98
C LEU A 67 7.40 0.39 -13.06
N MET A 68 6.42 -0.40 -12.62
CA MET A 68 6.67 -1.60 -11.82
C MET A 68 7.48 -2.64 -12.59
N CYS A 69 7.20 -2.86 -13.89
CA CYS A 69 7.98 -3.75 -14.73
C CYS A 69 9.47 -3.39 -14.78
N VAL A 70 9.85 -2.11 -14.71
CA VAL A 70 11.27 -1.70 -14.67
C VAL A 70 12.00 -2.33 -13.49
N PHE A 71 11.34 -2.44 -12.33
CA PHE A 71 11.92 -3.04 -11.13
C PHE A 71 11.95 -4.56 -11.22
N LEU A 72 11.13 -5.15 -12.08
CA LEU A 72 11.06 -6.60 -12.27
C LEU A 72 11.98 -7.11 -13.38
N VAL A 73 12.69 -6.24 -14.10
CA VAL A 73 13.62 -6.65 -15.17
C VAL A 73 14.83 -7.39 -14.57
N ASP A 74 15.44 -6.84 -13.53
CA ASP A 74 16.51 -7.47 -12.77
C ASP A 74 16.71 -6.76 -11.41
N SER A 75 17.60 -7.31 -10.57
CA SER A 75 17.84 -6.84 -9.19
C SER A 75 18.69 -5.56 -9.09
N GLU A 76 19.21 -5.04 -10.20
CA GLU A 76 20.17 -3.92 -10.24
C GLU A 76 19.66 -2.69 -11.01
N LEU A 77 18.81 -2.88 -12.03
CA LEU A 77 18.33 -1.82 -12.91
C LEU A 77 17.62 -0.70 -12.14
N PHE A 78 16.84 -1.04 -11.12
CA PHE A 78 16.14 -0.05 -10.31
C PHE A 78 17.07 0.71 -9.36
N ARG A 79 18.31 0.25 -9.13
CA ARG A 79 19.32 0.95 -8.34
C ARG A 79 20.06 2.02 -9.15
N GLU A 80 19.99 1.93 -10.48
CA GLU A 80 20.64 2.91 -11.36
C GLU A 80 20.05 4.29 -11.11
N SER A 81 20.88 5.23 -10.61
CA SER A 81 20.38 6.52 -10.12
C SER A 81 19.57 7.24 -11.19
N ARG A 82 20.00 7.22 -12.45
CA ARG A 82 19.24 7.87 -13.55
C ARG A 82 17.87 7.23 -13.77
N VAL A 83 17.77 5.90 -13.65
CA VAL A 83 16.49 5.18 -13.75
C VAL A 83 15.59 5.60 -12.58
N GLN A 84 16.12 5.65 -11.36
CA GLN A 84 15.38 6.11 -10.18
C GLN A 84 14.80 7.52 -10.37
N HIS A 85 15.60 8.49 -10.83
CA HIS A 85 15.13 9.86 -11.06
C HIS A 85 14.00 9.91 -12.11
N LEU A 86 14.12 9.14 -13.19
CA LEU A 86 13.10 9.09 -14.24
C LEU A 86 11.81 8.44 -13.76
N VAL A 87 11.89 7.31 -13.08
CA VAL A 87 10.73 6.63 -12.49
C VAL A 87 10.07 7.55 -11.45
N ALA A 88 10.84 8.19 -10.57
CA ALA A 88 10.29 9.11 -9.58
C ALA A 88 9.54 10.28 -10.23
N ALA A 89 10.08 10.85 -11.31
CA ALA A 89 9.41 11.91 -12.06
C ALA A 89 8.10 11.42 -12.69
N LEU A 90 8.09 10.24 -13.32
CA LEU A 90 6.89 9.64 -13.92
C LEU A 90 5.85 9.24 -12.87
N LEU A 91 6.28 8.71 -11.73
CA LEU A 91 5.41 8.43 -10.58
C LEU A 91 4.76 9.71 -10.07
N ALA A 92 5.51 10.81 -9.99
CA ALA A 92 4.98 12.11 -9.61
C ALA A 92 3.91 12.61 -10.62
N GLN A 93 4.08 12.38 -11.93
CA GLN A 93 3.05 12.69 -12.94
C GLN A 93 1.76 11.88 -12.71
N LEU A 94 1.88 10.59 -12.38
CA LEU A 94 0.72 9.73 -12.08
C LEU A 94 -0.04 10.16 -10.83
N CYS A 95 0.67 10.75 -9.85
CA CYS A 95 0.09 11.18 -8.58
C CYS A 95 -0.49 12.60 -8.63
N GLN A 96 -0.44 13.27 -9.79
CA GLN A 96 -1.07 14.59 -9.95
C GLN A 96 -2.59 14.51 -9.79
N PRO A 97 -3.24 15.53 -9.18
CA PRO A 97 -4.69 15.54 -8.93
C PRO A 97 -5.56 15.32 -10.18
N GLN A 98 -5.09 15.69 -11.37
CA GLN A 98 -5.77 15.49 -12.64
C GLN A 98 -5.66 14.07 -13.20
N ILE A 99 -4.63 13.31 -12.82
CA ILE A 99 -4.37 11.95 -13.32
C ILE A 99 -4.81 10.89 -12.31
N LEU A 100 -4.47 11.08 -11.04
CA LEU A 100 -4.67 10.10 -9.98
C LEU A 100 -6.12 9.57 -9.89
N PRO A 101 -7.18 10.40 -9.96
CA PRO A 101 -8.56 9.91 -9.91
C PRO A 101 -8.90 8.93 -11.04
N ASN A 102 -8.23 9.03 -12.19
CA ASN A 102 -8.43 8.16 -13.35
C ASN A 102 -7.58 6.88 -13.32
N LEU A 103 -6.72 6.70 -12.31
CA LEU A 103 -5.99 5.46 -12.11
C LEU A 103 -6.98 4.36 -11.68
N ASN A 104 -7.29 3.44 -12.58
CA ASN A 104 -8.15 2.29 -12.37
C ASN A 104 -7.35 1.00 -12.57
N LEU A 105 -7.11 0.23 -11.50
CA LEU A 105 -6.27 -0.97 -11.53
C LEU A 105 -7.00 -2.21 -12.08
N ASP A 106 -8.32 -2.14 -12.25
CA ASP A 106 -9.15 -3.24 -12.76
C ASP A 106 -9.25 -3.23 -14.30
N CYS A 107 -8.54 -2.31 -14.98
CA CYS A 107 -8.52 -2.26 -16.44
C CYS A 107 -7.58 -3.32 -17.04
N PRO A 108 -7.85 -3.82 -18.27
CA PRO A 108 -6.94 -4.74 -18.95
C PRO A 108 -5.58 -4.08 -19.21
N LEU A 109 -4.51 -4.84 -19.01
CA LEU A 109 -3.13 -4.41 -19.19
C LEU A 109 -2.49 -5.24 -20.32
N PRO A 110 -2.40 -4.72 -21.56
CA PRO A 110 -1.82 -5.47 -22.69
C PRO A 110 -0.44 -6.04 -22.34
N GLY A 111 -0.16 -7.31 -22.68
CA GLY A 111 1.13 -7.93 -22.33
C GLY A 111 1.35 -8.21 -20.84
N LEU A 112 0.33 -8.10 -19.99
CA LEU A 112 0.33 -8.60 -18.61
C LEU A 112 -0.94 -9.42 -18.38
N THR A 113 -0.91 -10.35 -17.43
CA THR A 113 -2.09 -11.17 -17.10
C THR A 113 -3.15 -10.34 -16.37
N SER A 114 -2.76 -9.67 -15.29
CA SER A 114 -3.61 -8.78 -14.50
C SER A 114 -2.77 -7.88 -13.59
N PHE A 115 -3.37 -6.82 -13.03
CA PHE A 115 -2.68 -6.00 -12.03
C PHE A 115 -2.42 -6.78 -10.71
N PRO A 116 -3.35 -7.57 -10.16
CA PRO A 116 -3.07 -8.40 -8.98
C PRO A 116 -1.90 -9.36 -9.15
N ASP A 117 -1.77 -10.05 -10.29
CA ASP A 117 -0.65 -10.96 -10.55
C ASP A 117 0.68 -10.20 -10.62
N LEU A 118 0.70 -9.05 -11.31
CA LEU A 118 1.86 -8.16 -11.33
C LEU A 118 2.24 -7.72 -9.92
N TYR A 119 1.25 -7.36 -9.11
CA TYR A 119 1.48 -6.87 -7.76
C TYR A 119 2.01 -7.96 -6.82
N ALA A 120 1.53 -9.20 -6.93
CA ALA A 120 2.09 -10.34 -6.20
C ALA A 120 3.58 -10.55 -6.53
N ASN A 121 3.92 -10.63 -7.83
CA ASN A 121 5.32 -10.74 -8.28
C ASN A 121 6.17 -9.55 -7.80
N PHE A 122 5.57 -8.36 -7.74
CA PHE A 122 6.24 -7.15 -7.26
C PHE A 122 6.54 -7.19 -5.76
N LEU A 123 5.64 -7.75 -4.95
CA LEU A 123 5.86 -7.97 -3.53
C LEU A 123 6.95 -9.02 -3.29
N ASP A 124 6.94 -10.13 -4.02
CA ASP A 124 8.01 -11.14 -3.98
C ASP A 124 9.38 -10.51 -4.26
N HIS A 125 9.46 -9.70 -5.32
CA HIS A 125 10.70 -9.03 -5.68
C HIS A 125 11.12 -7.98 -4.63
N PHE A 126 10.16 -7.25 -4.06
CA PHE A 126 10.42 -6.28 -3.00
C PHE A 126 11.01 -6.95 -1.76
N GLU A 127 10.44 -8.08 -1.32
CA GLU A 127 10.96 -8.84 -0.19
C GLU A 127 12.38 -9.37 -0.44
N ALA A 128 12.64 -9.81 -1.66
CA ALA A 128 13.91 -10.40 -2.02
C ALA A 128 15.05 -9.38 -2.13
N VAL A 129 14.83 -8.22 -2.77
CA VAL A 129 15.93 -7.36 -3.22
C VAL A 129 15.72 -5.87 -3.00
N SER A 130 14.67 -5.40 -2.33
CA SER A 130 14.44 -3.94 -2.18
C SER A 130 15.51 -3.24 -1.35
N PHE A 131 16.10 -3.91 -0.35
CA PHE A 131 16.97 -3.30 0.68
C PHE A 131 16.38 -2.02 1.29
N GLY A 132 15.05 -1.90 1.35
CA GLY A 132 14.36 -0.72 1.88
C GLY A 132 14.39 0.51 0.97
N ASP A 133 14.59 0.34 -0.34
CA ASP A 133 14.51 1.43 -1.31
C ASP A 133 13.14 2.15 -1.25
N HIS A 134 13.18 3.46 -1.05
CA HIS A 134 11.98 4.28 -0.86
C HIS A 134 11.13 4.39 -2.13
N LEU A 135 11.72 4.43 -3.32
CA LEU A 135 10.95 4.54 -4.56
C LEU A 135 10.23 3.21 -4.86
N PHE A 136 10.90 2.09 -4.62
CA PHE A 136 10.27 0.77 -4.65
C PHE A 136 9.14 0.70 -3.63
N GLY A 137 9.38 1.15 -2.40
CA GLY A 137 8.34 1.22 -1.37
C GLY A 137 7.16 2.12 -1.73
N ALA A 138 7.39 3.24 -2.40
CA ALA A 138 6.32 4.12 -2.90
C ALA A 138 5.45 3.43 -3.97
N LEU A 139 6.07 2.64 -4.85
CA LEU A 139 5.35 1.83 -5.84
C LEU A 139 4.58 0.66 -5.20
N VAL A 140 5.09 0.08 -4.11
CA VAL A 140 4.34 -0.90 -3.29
C VAL A 140 3.14 -0.23 -2.62
N LEU A 141 3.31 0.98 -2.08
CA LEU A 141 2.26 1.66 -1.33
C LEU A 141 1.17 2.26 -2.23
N LEU A 142 1.48 2.75 -3.42
CA LEU A 142 0.48 3.46 -4.25
C LEU A 142 -0.82 2.64 -4.51
N PRO A 143 -0.76 1.33 -4.83
CA PRO A 143 -1.95 0.49 -5.06
C PRO A 143 -2.74 0.13 -3.79
N LEU A 144 -2.26 0.47 -2.60
CA LEU A 144 -2.89 0.10 -1.32
C LEU A 144 -3.92 1.11 -0.81
N GLN A 145 -4.21 2.15 -1.59
CA GLN A 145 -5.27 3.13 -1.27
C GLN A 145 -6.63 2.43 -1.09
N ARG A 146 -7.50 3.01 -0.27
CA ARG A 146 -8.82 2.44 0.06
C ARG A 146 -9.72 2.20 -1.14
N ARG A 147 -9.59 3.03 -2.19
CA ARG A 147 -10.39 2.96 -3.41
C ARG A 147 -10.10 1.75 -4.30
N PHE A 148 -8.99 1.06 -4.07
CA PHE A 148 -8.59 -0.12 -4.86
C PHE A 148 -9.01 -1.41 -4.19
N SER A 149 -8.98 -2.51 -4.95
CA SER A 149 -9.36 -3.84 -4.45
C SER A 149 -8.66 -4.19 -3.13
N VAL A 150 -9.43 -4.74 -2.20
CA VAL A 150 -8.92 -5.21 -0.90
C VAL A 150 -7.90 -6.34 -1.05
N THR A 151 -7.96 -7.09 -2.16
CA THR A 151 -7.04 -8.19 -2.46
C THR A 151 -5.58 -7.75 -2.42
N LEU A 152 -5.25 -6.54 -2.86
CA LEU A 152 -3.87 -6.04 -2.84
C LEU A 152 -3.34 -5.85 -1.41
N ARG A 153 -4.21 -5.39 -0.50
CA ARG A 153 -3.87 -5.24 0.92
C ARG A 153 -3.84 -6.58 1.64
N LEU A 154 -4.73 -7.50 1.27
CA LEU A 154 -4.70 -8.87 1.78
C LEU A 154 -3.44 -9.62 1.34
N ALA A 155 -2.97 -9.45 0.11
CA ALA A 155 -1.70 -10.03 -0.34
C ALA A 155 -0.55 -9.55 0.55
N LEU A 156 -0.42 -8.23 0.76
CA LEU A 156 0.64 -7.70 1.61
C LEU A 156 0.55 -8.17 3.08
N PHE A 157 -0.62 -8.06 3.70
CA PHE A 157 -0.78 -8.36 5.13
C PHE A 157 -1.00 -9.84 5.46
N GLY A 158 -1.38 -10.64 4.47
CA GLY A 158 -1.69 -12.05 4.58
C GLY A 158 -0.53 -12.94 4.14
N GLU A 159 0.13 -12.58 3.03
CA GLU A 159 1.12 -13.43 2.35
C GLU A 159 2.54 -12.84 2.47
N HIS A 160 2.67 -11.51 2.37
CA HIS A 160 3.97 -10.82 2.36
C HIS A 160 4.23 -9.97 3.62
N VAL A 161 3.95 -10.55 4.80
CA VAL A 161 4.16 -9.85 6.08
C VAL A 161 5.66 -9.50 6.29
N GLY A 162 6.57 -10.25 5.66
CA GLY A 162 8.01 -9.99 5.70
C GLY A 162 8.38 -8.63 5.09
N ALA A 163 7.69 -8.23 4.01
CA ALA A 163 7.88 -6.96 3.33
C ALA A 163 7.71 -5.75 4.27
N LEU A 164 6.83 -5.85 5.28
CA LEU A 164 6.58 -4.76 6.23
C LEU A 164 7.85 -4.31 6.94
N ARG A 165 8.86 -5.18 7.09
CA ARG A 165 10.13 -4.81 7.75
C ARG A 165 11.00 -3.91 6.88
N ALA A 166 10.88 -4.01 5.56
CA ALA A 166 11.66 -3.26 4.59
C ALA A 166 10.91 -2.04 4.03
N LEU A 167 9.61 -1.89 4.29
CA LEU A 167 8.78 -0.82 3.73
C LEU A 167 8.89 0.51 4.50
N SER A 168 10.11 1.04 4.61
CA SER A 168 10.47 2.17 5.48
C SER A 168 10.25 3.56 4.88
N LEU A 169 9.43 3.69 3.83
CA LEU A 169 9.15 4.98 3.18
C LEU A 169 8.64 6.00 4.22
N PRO A 170 9.30 7.15 4.41
CA PRO A 170 8.84 8.18 5.34
C PRO A 170 7.49 8.78 4.91
N LEU A 171 6.66 9.16 5.89
CA LEU A 171 5.36 9.82 5.65
C LEU A 171 5.47 11.08 4.77
N THR A 172 6.57 11.83 4.90
CA THR A 172 6.83 13.04 4.12
C THR A 172 7.19 12.78 2.66
N GLN A 173 7.50 11.51 2.30
CA GLN A 173 7.82 11.08 0.94
C GLN A 173 6.67 10.27 0.30
N LEU A 174 5.53 10.17 0.97
CA LEU A 174 4.36 9.49 0.45
C LEU A 174 3.83 10.23 -0.80
N PRO A 175 3.62 9.55 -1.94
CA PRO A 175 3.30 10.22 -3.20
C PRO A 175 1.86 10.76 -3.25
N VAL A 176 0.98 10.30 -2.34
CA VAL A 176 -0.41 10.73 -2.22
C VAL A 176 -0.75 10.95 -0.74
N SER A 177 -1.85 11.65 -0.47
CA SER A 177 -2.28 11.96 0.90
C SER A 177 -2.50 10.70 1.74
N LEU A 178 -2.16 10.74 3.03
CA LEU A 178 -2.37 9.62 3.95
C LEU A 178 -3.87 9.23 4.07
N GLU A 179 -4.76 10.19 3.86
CA GLU A 179 -6.21 10.04 3.79
C GLU A 179 -6.66 9.08 2.69
N CYS A 180 -5.91 8.98 1.57
CA CYS A 180 -6.21 8.01 0.51
C CYS A 180 -6.11 6.55 1.01
N TYR A 181 -5.44 6.32 2.12
CA TYR A 181 -5.25 5.01 2.74
C TYR A 181 -6.15 4.78 3.95
N THR A 182 -6.66 5.84 4.59
CA THR A 182 -7.44 5.75 5.83
C THR A 182 -8.92 6.01 5.64
N VAL A 183 -9.34 6.57 4.48
CA VAL A 183 -10.74 6.93 4.18
C VAL A 183 -11.21 6.29 2.88
N PRO A 184 -12.42 5.66 2.84
CA PRO A 184 -13.28 5.36 3.98
C PRO A 184 -12.65 4.33 4.94
N PRO A 185 -13.16 4.16 6.17
CA PRO A 185 -12.72 3.09 7.06
C PRO A 185 -12.74 1.70 6.39
N GLU A 186 -11.83 0.82 6.80
CA GLU A 186 -11.80 -0.57 6.35
C GLU A 186 -13.04 -1.34 6.83
N ASP A 187 -13.65 -2.07 5.90
CA ASP A 187 -14.88 -2.83 6.07
C ASP A 187 -14.64 -4.34 5.90
N ASN A 188 -13.48 -4.75 5.40
CA ASN A 188 -13.10 -6.15 5.33
C ASN A 188 -12.60 -6.67 6.69
N LEU A 189 -13.36 -7.58 7.31
CA LEU A 189 -13.06 -8.14 8.63
C LEU A 189 -11.73 -8.90 8.67
N ALA A 190 -11.39 -9.66 7.63
CA ALA A 190 -10.15 -10.43 7.57
C ALA A 190 -8.93 -9.50 7.58
N LEU A 191 -8.97 -8.42 6.80
CA LEU A 191 -7.91 -7.42 6.76
C LEU A 191 -7.78 -6.66 8.10
N LEU A 192 -8.89 -6.30 8.74
CA LEU A 192 -8.88 -5.71 10.08
C LEU A 192 -8.23 -6.62 11.12
N GLN A 193 -8.49 -7.92 11.05
CA GLN A 193 -7.83 -8.92 11.89
C GLN A 193 -6.33 -8.99 11.62
N LEU A 194 -5.90 -8.89 10.37
CA LEU A 194 -4.48 -8.86 10.01
C LEU A 194 -3.79 -7.56 10.48
N TYR A 195 -4.43 -6.40 10.31
CA TYR A 195 -3.95 -5.12 10.86
C TYR A 195 -3.75 -5.22 12.37
N PHE A 196 -4.78 -5.68 13.09
CA PHE A 196 -4.67 -5.85 14.54
C PHE A 196 -3.57 -6.84 14.91
N ARG A 197 -3.52 -8.00 14.26
CA ARG A 197 -2.51 -9.04 14.52
C ARG A 197 -1.09 -8.52 14.33
N THR A 198 -0.79 -7.88 13.20
CA THR A 198 0.55 -7.38 12.89
C THR A 198 1.02 -6.28 13.84
N LEU A 199 0.10 -5.44 14.33
CA LEU A 199 0.37 -4.46 15.38
C LEU A 199 0.70 -5.14 16.71
N VAL A 200 -0.15 -6.03 17.21
CA VAL A 200 0.03 -6.64 18.54
C VAL A 200 1.17 -7.64 18.63
N THR A 201 1.54 -8.29 17.52
CA THR A 201 2.74 -9.15 17.46
C THR A 201 4.03 -8.37 17.22
N GLY A 202 3.93 -7.06 16.95
CA GLY A 202 5.07 -6.20 16.64
C GLY A 202 5.73 -6.52 15.30
N ALA A 203 5.02 -7.19 14.38
CA ALA A 203 5.45 -7.35 12.99
C ALA A 203 5.37 -6.02 12.23
N LEU A 204 4.37 -5.19 12.56
CA LEU A 204 4.21 -3.83 12.05
C LEU A 204 4.63 -2.82 13.13
N ARG A 205 5.67 -2.03 12.85
CA ARG A 205 6.24 -1.04 13.77
C ARG A 205 6.42 0.32 13.09
N PRO A 206 6.32 1.44 13.83
CA PRO A 206 6.49 2.79 13.26
C PRO A 206 7.83 2.97 12.52
N HIS A 207 8.93 2.46 13.09
CA HIS A 207 10.27 2.64 12.54
C HIS A 207 10.58 1.74 11.33
N TRP A 208 9.78 0.71 11.07
CA TRP A 208 9.97 -0.20 9.94
C TRP A 208 9.02 0.08 8.78
N CYS A 209 7.76 0.42 9.10
CA CYS A 209 6.77 0.78 8.10
C CYS A 209 5.84 1.88 8.62
N PRO A 210 6.31 3.13 8.66
CA PRO A 210 5.57 4.24 9.28
C PRO A 210 4.22 4.49 8.61
N VAL A 211 4.17 4.41 7.28
CA VAL A 211 2.93 4.63 6.51
C VAL A 211 1.86 3.59 6.88
N LEU A 212 2.16 2.29 6.76
CA LEU A 212 1.17 1.27 7.05
C LEU A 212 0.89 1.12 8.54
N TYR A 213 1.82 1.50 9.40
CA TYR A 213 1.57 1.61 10.84
C TYR A 213 0.44 2.62 11.11
N ALA A 214 0.54 3.83 10.57
CA ALA A 214 -0.50 4.85 10.70
C ALA A 214 -1.85 4.37 10.12
N VAL A 215 -1.82 3.70 8.97
CA VAL A 215 -3.01 3.16 8.29
C VAL A 215 -3.69 2.07 9.13
N ALA A 216 -2.93 1.11 9.65
CA ALA A 216 -3.45 0.03 10.46
C ALA A 216 -4.04 0.57 11.77
N VAL A 217 -3.38 1.52 12.44
CA VAL A 217 -3.89 2.17 13.66
C VAL A 217 -5.21 2.88 13.38
N ALA A 218 -5.30 3.64 12.29
CA ALA A 218 -6.52 4.35 11.91
C ALA A 218 -7.71 3.40 11.70
N HIS A 219 -7.50 2.32 10.95
CA HIS A 219 -8.55 1.34 10.65
C HIS A 219 -8.96 0.53 11.86
N VAL A 220 -8.00 0.06 12.67
CA VAL A 220 -8.31 -0.65 13.91
C VAL A 220 -9.06 0.26 14.88
N ASN A 221 -8.64 1.51 15.07
CA ASN A 221 -9.34 2.48 15.91
C ASN A 221 -10.79 2.70 15.44
N SER A 222 -10.98 2.94 14.14
CA SER A 222 -12.31 3.12 13.56
C SER A 222 -13.17 1.89 13.78
N PHE A 223 -12.61 0.69 13.58
CA PHE A 223 -13.33 -0.56 13.76
C PHE A 223 -13.75 -0.81 15.21
N ILE A 224 -12.82 -0.75 16.17
CA ILE A 224 -13.10 -1.07 17.58
C ILE A 224 -14.12 -0.12 18.22
N PHE A 225 -14.23 1.11 17.72
CA PHE A 225 -15.21 2.10 18.19
C PHE A 225 -16.44 2.25 17.28
N SER A 226 -16.52 1.51 16.18
CA SER A 226 -17.71 1.55 15.31
C SER A 226 -18.94 1.00 16.05
N GLN A 227 -20.09 1.66 15.87
CA GLN A 227 -21.36 1.27 16.50
C GLN A 227 -22.45 1.04 15.45
N ASP A 228 -22.08 0.47 14.29
CA ASP A 228 -23.04 0.11 13.26
C ASP A 228 -24.03 -0.96 13.77
N PRO A 229 -25.34 -0.65 13.87
CA PRO A 229 -26.35 -1.62 14.30
C PRO A 229 -26.54 -2.77 13.30
N GLN A 230 -26.28 -2.53 12.02
CA GLN A 230 -26.52 -3.47 10.92
C GLN A 230 -25.41 -4.52 10.77
N SER A 231 -24.28 -4.36 11.47
CA SER A 231 -23.17 -5.32 11.38
C SER A 231 -23.57 -6.71 11.91
N SER A 232 -23.05 -7.76 11.29
CA SER A 232 -23.28 -9.16 11.71
C SER A 232 -22.79 -9.44 13.14
N ASP A 233 -23.28 -10.51 13.74
CA ASP A 233 -22.87 -10.93 15.09
C ASP A 233 -21.38 -11.28 15.16
N GLU A 234 -20.83 -11.87 14.09
CA GLU A 234 -19.40 -12.14 13.96
C GLU A 234 -18.58 -10.84 14.03
N VAL A 235 -18.97 -9.82 13.26
CA VAL A 235 -18.30 -8.51 13.27
C VAL A 235 -18.40 -7.85 14.64
N LYS A 236 -19.58 -7.91 15.28
CA LYS A 236 -19.80 -7.39 16.65
C LYS A 236 -18.94 -8.12 17.69
N ALA A 237 -18.79 -9.44 17.56
CA ALA A 237 -17.94 -10.25 18.44
C ALA A 237 -16.46 -9.92 18.25
N ALA A 238 -15.99 -9.86 17.00
CA ALA A 238 -14.61 -9.51 16.67
C ALA A 238 -14.25 -8.10 17.18
N ARG A 239 -15.13 -7.12 17.00
CA ARG A 239 -14.97 -5.75 17.50
C ARG A 239 -14.78 -5.71 19.02
N ARG A 240 -15.69 -6.37 19.76
CA ARG A 240 -15.61 -6.47 21.22
C ARG A 240 -14.31 -7.16 21.67
N SER A 241 -13.94 -8.26 21.02
CA SER A 241 -12.72 -9.00 21.32
C SER A 241 -11.47 -8.14 21.09
N MET A 242 -11.38 -7.43 19.96
CA MET A 242 -10.25 -6.55 19.66
C MET A 242 -10.15 -5.38 20.65
N LEU A 243 -11.27 -4.75 21.01
CA LEU A 243 -11.26 -3.66 21.99
C LEU A 243 -10.82 -4.15 23.39
N GLN A 244 -11.31 -5.31 23.83
CA GLN A 244 -10.88 -5.94 25.08
C GLN A 244 -9.38 -6.25 25.06
N LYS A 245 -8.89 -6.88 23.99
CA LYS A 245 -7.46 -7.17 23.82
C LYS A 245 -6.62 -5.90 23.81
N THR A 246 -7.09 -4.84 23.14
CA THR A 246 -6.44 -3.52 23.10
C THR A 246 -6.29 -2.93 24.49
N TRP A 247 -7.35 -2.97 25.30
CA TRP A 247 -7.33 -2.49 26.68
C TRP A 247 -6.30 -3.21 27.55
N LEU A 248 -6.15 -4.52 27.33
CA LEU A 248 -5.23 -5.40 28.07
C LEU A 248 -3.81 -5.44 27.49
N LEU A 249 -3.50 -4.66 26.45
CA LEU A 249 -2.15 -4.60 25.90
C LEU A 249 -1.14 -4.10 26.93
N ALA A 250 -0.04 -4.84 27.08
CA ALA A 250 1.10 -4.45 27.91
C ALA A 250 1.93 -3.32 27.28
N ASP A 251 1.95 -3.24 25.94
CA ASP A 251 2.57 -2.12 25.23
C ASP A 251 1.69 -0.87 25.37
N GLU A 252 2.08 0.01 26.30
CA GLU A 252 1.32 1.21 26.61
C GLU A 252 1.27 2.20 25.44
N GLY A 253 2.33 2.26 24.63
CA GLY A 253 2.41 3.15 23.46
C GLY A 253 1.44 2.70 22.37
N LEU A 254 1.46 1.42 22.01
CA LEU A 254 0.50 0.86 21.06
C LEU A 254 -0.95 0.96 21.58
N ARG A 255 -1.17 0.67 22.87
CA ARG A 255 -2.48 0.83 23.52
C ARG A 255 -2.98 2.27 23.38
N GLN A 256 -2.13 3.24 23.66
CA GLN A 256 -2.47 4.66 23.53
C GLN A 256 -2.79 5.01 22.07
N HIS A 257 -1.97 4.58 21.11
CA HIS A 257 -2.22 4.83 19.69
C HIS A 257 -3.57 4.26 19.23
N LEU A 258 -3.87 3.00 19.57
CA LEU A 258 -5.11 2.34 19.17
C LEU A 258 -6.36 2.93 19.83
N LEU A 259 -6.29 3.37 21.09
CA LEU A 259 -7.46 3.92 21.80
C LEU A 259 -7.67 5.41 21.48
N HIS A 260 -6.60 6.19 21.41
CA HIS A 260 -6.64 7.65 21.33
C HIS A 260 -6.47 8.22 19.93
N TYR A 261 -6.31 7.40 18.89
CA TYR A 261 -6.28 7.91 17.51
C TYR A 261 -7.45 8.85 17.21
N LYS A 262 -7.12 10.02 16.64
CA LYS A 262 -8.04 11.09 16.27
C LYS A 262 -8.20 11.20 14.76
N LEU A 263 -7.12 11.52 14.04
CA LEU A 263 -7.13 11.77 12.59
C LEU A 263 -5.72 11.62 11.99
N PRO A 264 -5.60 11.34 10.68
CA PRO A 264 -4.29 11.22 10.03
C PRO A 264 -3.60 12.58 9.95
N ASN A 265 -2.29 12.61 10.16
CA ASN A 265 -1.48 13.82 10.08
C ASN A 265 -0.03 13.45 9.75
N SER A 266 0.35 13.57 8.47
CA SER A 266 1.69 13.23 7.96
C SER A 266 2.80 14.15 8.43
N THR A 267 2.48 15.26 9.10
CA THR A 267 3.48 16.16 9.68
C THR A 267 4.00 15.68 11.03
N LEU A 268 3.29 14.73 11.67
CA LEU A 268 3.69 14.12 12.93
C LEU A 268 4.49 12.82 12.68
N PRO A 269 5.43 12.46 13.57
CA PRO A 269 6.30 11.29 13.38
C PRO A 269 5.53 9.98 13.20
N GLU A 270 4.45 9.79 13.95
CA GLU A 270 3.60 8.60 13.91
C GLU A 270 2.57 8.64 12.78
N GLY A 271 2.38 9.79 12.13
CA GLY A 271 1.44 9.98 11.04
C GLY A 271 -0.01 10.26 11.46
N PHE A 272 -0.25 10.57 12.73
CA PHE A 272 -1.60 10.87 13.23
C PHE A 272 -1.61 11.70 14.52
N GLU A 273 -2.74 12.36 14.75
CA GLU A 273 -3.04 13.03 16.00
C GLU A 273 -3.68 12.07 17.01
N LEU A 274 -3.42 12.32 18.30
CA LEU A 274 -4.05 11.62 19.41
C LEU A 274 -4.96 12.58 20.20
N TYR A 275 -6.07 12.06 20.69
CA TYR A 275 -6.85 12.73 21.72
C TYR A 275 -6.08 12.74 23.04
N SER A 276 -5.97 13.91 23.67
CA SER A 276 -5.44 14.03 25.04
C SER A 276 -6.29 13.26 26.06
N GLN A 277 -7.60 13.23 25.85
CA GLN A 277 -8.56 12.46 26.63
C GLN A 277 -9.55 11.74 25.71
N LEU A 278 -9.89 10.50 26.04
CA LEU A 278 -10.77 9.70 25.22
C LEU A 278 -12.17 10.35 25.14
N PRO A 279 -12.77 10.50 23.93
CA PRO A 279 -14.10 11.10 23.79
C PRO A 279 -15.16 10.39 24.67
N PRO A 280 -16.14 11.11 25.26
CA PRO A 280 -17.06 10.55 26.26
C PRO A 280 -17.80 9.29 25.80
N LEU A 281 -18.23 9.25 24.53
CA LEU A 281 -18.91 8.09 23.95
C LEU A 281 -18.01 6.84 23.90
N ARG A 282 -16.74 7.03 23.52
CA ARG A 282 -15.74 5.96 23.51
C ARG A 282 -15.42 5.51 24.93
N GLN A 283 -15.39 6.44 25.88
CA GLN A 283 -15.05 6.18 27.28
C GLN A 283 -16.14 5.34 27.95
N HIS A 284 -17.40 5.74 27.76
CA HIS A 284 -18.55 4.98 28.23
C HIS A 284 -18.61 3.58 27.60
N TYR A 285 -18.32 3.46 26.31
CA TYR A 285 -18.29 2.15 25.65
C TYR A 285 -17.20 1.23 26.23
N LEU A 286 -16.00 1.77 26.45
CA LEU A 286 -14.89 1.06 27.06
C LEU A 286 -15.22 0.63 28.50
N GLN A 287 -15.79 1.52 29.31
CA GLN A 287 -16.21 1.23 30.68
C GLN A 287 -17.24 0.10 30.74
N ARG A 288 -18.26 0.13 29.87
CA ARG A 288 -19.26 -0.95 29.77
C ARG A 288 -18.64 -2.30 29.42
N LEU A 289 -17.62 -2.32 28.56
CA LEU A 289 -16.93 -3.57 28.25
C LEU A 289 -16.10 -4.05 29.44
N THR A 290 -15.39 -3.16 30.13
CA THR A 290 -14.60 -3.54 31.31
C THR A 290 -15.46 -4.08 32.46
N SER A 291 -16.66 -3.51 32.70
CA SER A 291 -17.56 -4.01 33.73
C SER A 291 -18.11 -5.41 33.39
N THR A 292 -18.41 -5.69 32.12
CA THR A 292 -18.81 -7.05 31.69
C THR A 292 -17.70 -8.09 31.83
N VAL A 293 -16.44 -7.71 31.60
CA VAL A 293 -15.28 -8.61 31.75
C VAL A 293 -15.04 -8.93 33.24
N LEU A 294 -15.12 -7.92 34.11
CA LEU A 294 -14.99 -8.10 35.56
C LEU A 294 -16.11 -8.97 36.14
N GLN A 295 -17.33 -8.87 35.62
CA GLN A 295 -18.45 -9.72 36.06
C GLN A 295 -18.28 -11.19 35.63
N ASN A 296 -17.81 -11.44 34.40
CA ASN A 296 -17.62 -12.81 33.90
C ASN A 296 -16.42 -13.50 34.57
N GLY A 297 -15.35 -12.77 34.89
CA GLY A 297 -14.18 -13.33 35.59
C GLY A 297 -14.44 -13.71 37.05
N VAL A 298 -15.51 -13.22 37.67
CA VAL A 298 -15.92 -13.56 39.05
C VAL A 298 -16.88 -14.76 39.10
N SER A 299 -17.48 -15.14 37.96
CA SER A 299 -18.36 -16.32 37.87
C SER A 299 -17.64 -17.62 37.51
N GLU A 300 -16.35 -17.56 37.15
CA GLU A 300 -15.52 -18.73 36.80
C GLU A 300 -14.54 -19.15 37.91
N THR A 301 -14.71 -18.63 39.14
CA THR A 301 -13.98 -19.06 40.35
C THR A 301 -14.93 -19.64 41.38
#